data_AF-A0A3S5AE60-F1
#
_entry.id   AF-A0A3S5AE60-F1
#
_cell.length_a   1.000
_cell.length_b   1.000
_cell.length_c   1.000
_cell.angle_alpha   90.00
_cell.angle_beta   90.00
_cell.angle_gamma   90.00
#
_symmetry.space_group_name_H-M   'P 1'
#
loop_
_entity.id
_entity.type
_entity.pdbx_description
1 polymer ?
#
loop_
_entity_poly.entity_id
_entity_poly.type
_entity_poly.pdbx_seq_one_letter_code
_entity_poly.pdbx_strand_id
1 'polypeptide(L)' 'MLKLKCIVIVSHDERLIRDSKCVLWVIEDQMINEIDGDFDDYRCEILNALGEEIINPSVVAASAGCLN' A
#
# COMPACT_ATOMS: atom_id res chain seq x y z
N MET A 1 -9.11 25.82 23.40
CA MET A 1 -7.75 25.30 23.13
C MET A 1 -7.88 23.98 22.38
N LEU A 2 -7.70 24.00 21.05
CA LEU A 2 -7.72 22.77 20.26
C LEU A 2 -6.40 22.02 20.48
N LYS A 3 -6.48 20.79 21.00
CA LYS A 3 -5.34 19.87 21.05
C LYS A 3 -5.28 19.14 19.72
N LEU A 4 -4.29 19.46 18.89
CA LEU A 4 -3.96 18.64 17.72
C LEU A 4 -3.37 17.32 18.22
N LYS A 5 -3.95 16.20 17.78
CA LYS A 5 -3.41 14.86 18.03
C LYS A 5 -2.81 14.36 16.72
N CYS A 6 -1.53 14.00 16.77
CA CYS A 6 -0.88 13.25 15.71
C CYS A 6 -1.08 11.76 15.99
N ILE A 7 -1.40 10.98 14.96
CA ILE A 7 -1.54 9.54 15.02
C ILE A 7 -0.65 8.96 13.93
N VAL A 8 0.19 8.02 14.31
CA VAL A 8 1.00 7.22 13.38
C VAL A 8 0.53 5.78 13.53
N ILE A 9 0.22 5.14 12.40
CA ILE A 9 -0.25 3.76 12.34
C ILE A 9 0.72 2.98 11.48
N VAL A 10 1.20 1.84 11.98
CA VAL A 10 1.93 0.84 11.20
C VAL A 10 1.07 -0.41 11.20
N SER A 11 0.55 -0.78 10.04
CA SER A 11 -0.36 -1.91 9.89
C SER A 11 -0.14 -2.60 8.54
N HIS A 12 -0.46 -3.87 8.49
CA HIS A 12 -0.59 -4.65 7.24
C HIS A 12 -2.06 -4.96 6.92
N ASP A 13 -3.00 -4.52 7.77
CA ASP A 13 -4.44 -4.70 7.54
C ASP A 13 -4.95 -3.67 6.54
N GLU A 14 -5.32 -4.15 5.36
CA GLU A 14 -5.83 -3.34 4.25
C GLU A 14 -7.09 -2.52 4.63
N ARG A 15 -8.02 -3.09 5.40
CA ARG A 15 -9.27 -2.41 5.75
C ARG A 15 -8.99 -1.23 6.68
N LEU A 16 -8.14 -1.44 7.68
CA LEU A 16 -7.71 -0.36 8.58
C LEU A 16 -7.02 0.77 7.82
N ILE A 17 -6.12 0.43 6.90
CA ILE A 17 -5.39 1.42 6.10
C ILE A 17 -6.36 2.24 5.25
N ARG A 18 -7.25 1.58 4.49
CA ARG A 18 -8.27 2.23 3.66
C ARG A 18 -9.23 3.12 4.47
N ASP A 19 -9.74 2.61 5.59
CA ASP A 19 -10.75 3.32 6.40
C ASP A 19 -10.16 4.50 7.19
N SER A 20 -8.86 4.45 7.52
CA SER A 20 -8.20 5.49 8.30
C SER A 20 -8.03 6.82 7.56
N LYS A 21 -8.05 6.80 6.21
CA LYS A 21 -7.83 7.97 5.34
C LYS A 21 -6.59 8.80 5.74
N CYS A 22 -5.57 8.13 6.27
CA CYS A 22 -4.30 8.74 6.62
C CYS A 22 -3.42 8.90 5.38
N VAL A 23 -2.46 9.81 5.46
CA VAL A 23 -1.38 9.91 4.48
C VAL A 23 -0.53 8.63 4.53
N LEU A 24 -0.28 8.03 3.38
CA LEU A 24 0.52 6.81 3.26
C LEU A 24 1.99 7.17 3.11
N TRP A 25 2.84 6.44 3.85
CA TRP A 25 4.29 6.62 3.83
C TRP A 25 4.95 5.26 3.63
N VAL A 26 5.92 5.20 2.72
CA VAL A 26 6.75 4.02 2.45
C VAL A 26 8.17 4.24 3.00
N ILE A 27 8.76 3.18 3.55
CA ILE A 27 10.12 3.19 4.06
C ILE A 27 10.93 2.17 3.28
N GLU A 28 11.77 2.65 2.37
CA GLU A 28 12.62 1.86 1.47
C GLU A 28 13.95 2.58 1.28
N ASP A 29 15.03 1.87 0.96
CA ASP A 29 16.36 2.46 0.73
C ASP A 29 16.88 3.41 1.83
N GLN A 30 16.51 3.14 3.09
CA GLN A 30 16.80 4.00 4.25
C GLN A 30 16.20 5.41 4.15
N MET A 31 15.20 5.58 3.28
CA MET A 31 14.46 6.82 3.04
C MET A 31 12.99 6.64 3.44
N ILE A 32 12.33 7.77 3.73
CA ILE A 32 10.90 7.84 4.01
C ILE A 32 10.27 8.68 2.92
N ASN A 33 9.39 8.09 2.12
CA ASN A 33 8.73 8.75 1.00
C ASN A 33 7.22 8.75 1.21
N GLU A 34 6.58 9.87 0.90
CA GLU A 34 5.12 9.94 0.83
C GLU A 34 4.65 9.26 -0.46
N ILE A 35 3.59 8.47 -0.37
CA ILE A 35 2.96 7.85 -1.53
C ILE A 35 1.94 8.84 -2.10
N ASP A 36 2.09 9.21 -3.37
CA ASP A 36 1.12 10.02 -4.11
C ASP A 36 0.04 9.12 -4.71
N GLY A 37 -0.95 8.76 -3.90
CA GLY A 37 -2.01 7.82 -4.27
C GLY A 37 -2.68 7.18 -3.07
N ASP A 38 -3.54 6.20 -3.34
CA ASP A 38 -4.16 5.38 -2.32
C ASP A 38 -3.49 4.00 -2.19
N PHE A 39 -4.14 3.11 -1.43
CA PHE A 39 -3.62 1.76 -1.19
C PHE A 39 -3.55 0.91 -2.48
N ASP A 40 -4.45 1.13 -3.44
CA ASP A 40 -4.48 0.40 -4.70
C ASP A 40 -3.31 0.84 -5.61
N ASP A 41 -2.96 2.13 -5.59
CA ASP A 41 -1.77 2.65 -6.29
C ASP A 41 -0.48 2.03 -5.74
N TYR A 42 -0.31 2.05 -4.41
CA TYR A 42 0.84 1.42 -3.73
C TYR A 42 0.94 -0.07 -4.08
N ARG A 43 -0.19 -0.80 -4.08
CA ARG A 43 -0.22 -2.21 -4.43
C ARG A 43 0.24 -2.45 -5.87
N CYS A 44 -0.20 -1.62 -6.81
CA CYS A 44 0.18 -1.73 -8.21
C CYS A 44 1.68 -1.48 -8.41
N GLU A 45 2.24 -0.46 -7.74
CA GLU A 45 3.68 -0.16 -7.79
C GLU A 45 4.52 -1.34 -7.27
N ILE A 46 4.16 -1.92 -6.13
CA ILE A 46 4.85 -3.08 -5.57
C ILE A 46 4.74 -4.30 -6.51
N LEU A 47 3.57 -4.55 -7.09
CA LEU A 47 3.40 -5.65 -8.05
C LEU A 47 4.23 -5.44 -9.32
N ASN A 48 4.36 -4.21 -9.80
CA ASN A 48 5.21 -3.87 -10.93
C ASN A 48 6.70 -4.04 -10.58
N ALA A 49 7.12 -3.65 -9.38
CA ALA A 49 8.50 -3.83 -8.90
C ALA A 49 8.87 -5.31 -8.72
N LEU A 50 7.91 -6.16 -8.30
CA LEU A 50 8.06 -7.62 -8.24
C LEU A 50 8.01 -8.29 -9.62
N GLY A 51 7.72 -7.53 -10.69
CA GLY A 51 7.64 -7.92 -12.10
C GLY A 51 8.94 -8.44 -12.70
N GLU A 52 10.09 -8.17 -12.09
CA GLU A 52 11.32 -8.92 -12.33
C GLU A 52 11.32 -10.19 -11.45
N GLU A 53 10.79 -11.29 -12.03
CA GLU A 53 10.53 -12.63 -11.44
C GLU A 53 9.25 -12.80 -10.58
N ILE A 54 8.06 -12.67 -11.19
CA ILE A 54 6.80 -13.13 -10.58
C ILE A 54 6.67 -14.66 -10.72
N ILE A 55 6.97 -15.39 -9.64
CA ILE A 55 6.32 -16.69 -9.38
C ILE A 55 5.81 -16.68 -7.94
N ASN A 56 4.65 -16.07 -7.70
CA ASN A 56 3.94 -16.23 -6.43
C ASN A 56 2.49 -16.72 -6.68
N PRO A 57 2.14 -17.97 -6.28
CA PRO A 57 0.87 -18.61 -6.62
C PRO A 57 -0.39 -17.88 -6.13
N SER A 58 -0.27 -17.03 -5.11
CA SER A 58 -1.38 -16.24 -4.56
C SER A 58 -1.83 -15.10 -5.48
N VAL A 59 -0.95 -14.60 -6.36
CA VAL A 59 -1.23 -13.50 -7.29
C VAL A 59 -1.96 -14.00 -8.54
N VAL A 60 -1.66 -15.23 -9.00
CA VAL A 60 -2.32 -15.88 -10.14
C VAL A 60 -3.82 -16.08 -9.91
N ALA A 61 -4.22 -16.29 -8.66
CA ALA A 61 -5.64 -16.43 -8.30
C ALA A 61 -6.40 -15.09 -8.34
N ALA A 62 -5.74 -13.96 -8.09
CA ALA A 62 -6.35 -12.63 -8.10
C ALA A 62 -6.41 -12.01 -9.52
N SER A 63 -5.43 -12.30 -10.37
CA SER A 63 -5.39 -11.81 -11.76
C SER A 63 -6.45 -12.46 -12.68
N ALA A 64 -7.11 -13.54 -12.25
CA ALA A 64 -8.28 -14.10 -12.94
C ALA A 64 -9.57 -13.27 -12.77
N GLY A 65 -9.58 -12.24 -11.91
CA GLY A 65 -10.75 -11.40 -11.61
C GLY A 65 -10.67 -9.93 -12.03
N CYS A 66 -9.51 -9.45 -12.50
CA CYS A 66 -9.31 -8.04 -12.91
C CYS A 66 -9.13 -7.87 -14.42
N LEU A 67 -9.92 -8.58 -15.23
CA LEU A 67 -10.17 -8.23 -16.62
C LEU A 67 -11.68 -8.29 -16.86
N ASN A 68 -12.32 -7.13 -16.84
CA ASN A 68 -13.55 -6.80 -17.56
C ASN A 68 -13.62 -5.28 -17.72
#